data_AF-A0A1L8DBN1-F1
#
_entry.id   AF-A0A1L8DBN1-F1
#
_cell.length_a   1.000
_cell.length_b   1.000
_cell.length_c   1.000
_cell.angle_alpha   90.00
_cell.angle_beta   90.00
_cell.angle_gamma   90.00
#
_symmetry.space_group_name_H-M   'P 1'
#
loop_
_entity.id
_entity.type
_entity.pdbx_description
1 polymer ?
#
loop_
_entity_poly.entity_id
_entity_poly.type
_entity_poly.pdbx_seq_one_letter_code
_entity_poly.pdbx_strand_id
1 'polypeptide(L)'
;KMYSLKPIISEFDVEKPKNMYVIKEINPREERQDKFLANLQTSLQVGKEGDLGDLEEKQQLLLEKLKELKRQLVSLQEGLPLCRKPVQPRTANLPDEYVIAVDPATIPYSLLLMLQQKRVPVEFYVNFFTHSSVAQLPEAAKEFAEEISRLSTGDGQKVTVIWKTGMPANFEVILNPTTSFWGEGNFIRYLSRMGVLDNTQDTDDMLLDMSHQLLVLSDDRKEQTKLADRLMGTIRKQKASQSVDYTTYSALRNFRNATKSDKVDVVLQDIMGRL
;
A
#
# COMPACT_ATOMS: atom_id res chain seq x y z
N LYS A 1 16.25 -42.98 -35.52
CA LYS A 1 16.24 -41.58 -36.02
C LYS A 1 14.93 -40.95 -35.58
N MET A 2 14.94 -40.23 -34.47
CA MET A 2 13.77 -39.50 -33.96
C MET A 2 13.58 -38.22 -34.78
N TYR A 3 12.34 -37.93 -35.15
CA TYR A 3 11.96 -36.81 -36.00
C TYR A 3 12.27 -35.46 -35.33
N SER A 4 13.05 -34.60 -35.99
CA SER A 4 13.19 -33.19 -35.60
C SER A 4 12.23 -32.35 -36.43
N LEU A 5 11.33 -31.62 -35.78
CA LEU A 5 10.45 -30.66 -36.44
C LEU A 5 11.25 -29.43 -36.87
N LYS A 6 11.02 -28.95 -38.09
CA LYS A 6 11.64 -27.72 -38.59
C LYS A 6 10.98 -26.50 -37.93
N PRO A 7 11.76 -25.45 -37.59
CA PRO A 7 11.22 -24.23 -37.01
C PRO A 7 10.22 -23.58 -37.96
N ILE A 8 9.06 -23.19 -37.42
CA ILE A 8 7.90 -22.68 -38.17
C ILE A 8 8.11 -21.23 -38.63
N ILE A 9 9.11 -20.54 -38.09
CA ILE A 9 9.38 -19.12 -38.39
C ILE A 9 10.75 -19.03 -39.04
N SER A 10 10.76 -18.71 -40.33
CA SER A 10 11.96 -18.22 -41.04
C SER A 10 12.15 -16.75 -40.71
N GLU A 11 13.37 -16.35 -40.35
CA GLU A 11 13.75 -14.94 -40.21
C GLU A 11 13.39 -14.20 -41.50
N PHE A 12 12.49 -13.22 -41.41
CA PHE A 12 12.17 -12.32 -42.51
C PHE A 12 12.74 -10.94 -42.18
N ASP A 13 13.36 -10.33 -43.17
CA ASP A 13 13.93 -9.00 -43.04
C ASP A 13 12.81 -7.97 -42.95
N VAL A 14 12.71 -7.30 -41.81
CA VAL A 14 11.78 -6.20 -41.60
C VAL A 14 12.49 -4.90 -41.98
N GLU A 15 12.19 -4.39 -43.17
CA GLU A 15 12.66 -3.06 -43.58
C GLU A 15 12.02 -1.99 -42.67
N LYS A 16 12.83 -1.44 -41.77
CA LYS A 16 12.40 -0.35 -40.88
C LYS A 16 12.22 0.93 -41.69
N PRO A 17 11.08 1.63 -41.57
CA PRO A 17 10.88 2.91 -42.26
C PRO A 17 11.91 3.94 -41.79
N LYS A 18 12.45 4.69 -42.75
CA LYS A 18 13.48 5.72 -42.55
C LYS A 18 12.85 6.95 -41.92
N ASN A 19 12.76 6.97 -40.59
CA ASN A 19 12.20 8.09 -39.84
C ASN A 19 13.11 9.33 -39.98
N MET A 20 12.52 10.53 -40.19
CA MET A 20 13.25 11.81 -40.34
C MET A 20 14.00 12.26 -39.08
N TYR A 21 13.70 11.66 -37.92
CA TYR A 21 14.35 11.97 -36.65
C TYR A 21 15.09 10.74 -36.13
N VAL A 22 16.41 10.82 -36.11
CA VAL A 22 17.25 9.86 -35.39
C VAL A 22 17.29 10.32 -33.93
N ILE A 23 16.43 9.74 -33.09
CA ILE A 23 16.54 9.92 -31.64
C ILE A 23 17.86 9.26 -31.23
N LYS A 24 18.80 10.04 -30.68
CA LYS A 24 20.04 9.49 -30.12
C LYS A 24 19.66 8.58 -28.95
N GLU A 25 20.11 7.33 -28.99
CA GLU A 25 19.97 6.44 -27.85
C GLU A 25 20.65 7.07 -26.63
N ILE A 26 19.88 7.25 -25.56
CA ILE A 26 20.35 7.86 -24.31
C ILE A 26 21.28 6.87 -23.56
N ASN A 27 21.30 5.59 -23.97
CA ASN A 27 22.22 4.58 -23.48
C ASN A 27 22.61 3.61 -24.62
N PRO A 28 23.86 3.63 -25.12
CA PRO A 28 24.35 2.55 -25.98
C PRO A 28 24.47 1.30 -25.12
N ARG A 29 23.46 0.41 -25.20
CA ARG A 29 23.24 -0.66 -24.22
C ARG A 29 24.06 -1.92 -24.46
N GLU A 30 24.82 -2.02 -25.56
CA GLU A 30 25.52 -3.28 -25.90
C GLU A 30 27.04 -3.24 -25.74
N GLU A 31 27.72 -2.08 -25.83
CA GLU A 31 29.19 -2.10 -25.76
C GLU A 31 29.80 -1.90 -24.37
N ARG A 32 29.09 -1.27 -23.42
CA ARG A 32 29.65 -0.97 -22.08
C ARG A 32 29.40 -2.07 -21.05
N GLN A 33 28.27 -2.76 -21.11
CA GLN A 33 27.94 -3.81 -20.15
C GLN A 33 28.72 -5.11 -20.45
N ASP A 34 28.91 -5.44 -21.72
CA ASP A 34 29.63 -6.66 -22.12
C ASP A 34 31.13 -6.55 -21.85
N LYS A 35 31.75 -5.39 -22.10
CA LYS A 35 33.15 -5.13 -21.71
C LYS A 35 33.34 -5.14 -20.19
N PHE A 36 32.32 -4.75 -19.42
CA PHE A 36 32.38 -4.73 -17.96
C PHE A 36 32.26 -6.14 -17.37
N LEU A 37 31.31 -6.94 -17.85
CA LEU A 37 31.12 -8.33 -17.41
C LEU A 37 32.26 -9.23 -17.87
N ALA A 38 32.76 -9.04 -19.10
CA ALA A 38 33.94 -9.75 -19.60
C ALA A 38 35.17 -9.46 -18.74
N ASN A 39 35.45 -8.19 -18.40
CA ASN A 39 36.58 -7.83 -17.54
C ASN A 39 36.44 -8.35 -16.10
N LEU A 40 35.23 -8.45 -15.56
CA LEU A 40 34.96 -9.06 -14.26
C LEU A 40 35.26 -10.56 -14.27
N GLN A 41 34.85 -11.24 -15.34
CA GLN A 41 35.06 -12.68 -15.49
C GLN A 41 36.55 -13.03 -15.70
N THR A 42 37.28 -12.18 -16.43
CA THR A 42 38.76 -12.28 -16.55
C THR A 42 39.47 -11.98 -15.23
N SER A 43 38.96 -11.04 -14.43
CA SER A 43 39.55 -10.70 -13.11
C SER A 43 39.28 -11.74 -12.02
N LEU A 44 38.26 -12.60 -12.21
CA LEU A 44 37.85 -13.64 -11.28
C LEU A 44 38.44 -15.03 -11.60
N GLN A 45 39.17 -15.19 -12.72
CA GLN A 45 39.96 -16.40 -12.97
C GLN A 45 41.21 -16.36 -12.08
N VAL A 46 41.04 -16.80 -10.84
CA VAL A 46 42.13 -17.04 -9.89
C VAL A 46 42.93 -18.24 -10.38
N GLY A 47 44.07 -17.95 -11.00
CA GLY A 47 45.19 -18.87 -11.07
C GLY A 47 45.62 -19.24 -9.64
N LYS A 48 45.99 -20.51 -9.48
CA LYS A 48 46.34 -21.17 -8.22
C LYS A 48 47.30 -20.35 -7.35
N GLU A 49 47.02 -20.41 -6.05
CA GLU A 49 47.92 -20.22 -4.89
C GLU A 49 49.12 -19.28 -5.09
N GLY A 50 49.08 -18.11 -4.44
CA GLY A 50 50.32 -17.52 -3.95
C GLY A 50 50.54 -16.01 -3.99
N ASP A 51 49.54 -15.14 -4.15
CA ASP A 51 49.79 -13.70 -3.98
C ASP A 51 48.70 -12.99 -3.17
N LEU A 52 48.91 -12.94 -1.85
CA LEU A 52 48.09 -12.15 -0.91
C LEU A 52 48.16 -10.65 -1.25
N GLY A 53 49.28 -10.18 -1.80
CA GLY A 53 49.47 -8.80 -2.22
C GLY A 53 48.54 -8.40 -3.37
N ASP A 54 48.43 -9.25 -4.41
CA ASP A 54 47.52 -9.01 -5.53
C ASP A 54 46.04 -8.98 -5.10
N LEU A 55 45.69 -9.75 -4.07
CA LEU A 55 44.34 -9.74 -3.51
C LEU A 55 44.07 -8.43 -2.76
N GLU A 56 45.05 -7.92 -2.00
CA GLU A 56 44.95 -6.66 -1.28
C GLU A 56 44.84 -5.47 -2.23
N GLU A 57 45.66 -5.43 -3.29
CA GLU A 57 45.57 -4.41 -4.33
C GLU A 57 44.21 -4.42 -5.04
N LYS A 58 43.67 -5.61 -5.36
CA LYS A 58 42.33 -5.75 -5.95
C LYS A 58 41.24 -5.26 -5.00
N GLN A 59 41.36 -5.54 -3.70
CA GLN A 59 40.41 -5.06 -2.69
C GLN A 59 40.46 -3.54 -2.53
N GLN A 60 41.65 -2.93 -2.55
CA GLN A 60 41.82 -1.49 -2.51
C GLN A 60 41.21 -0.81 -3.75
N LEU A 61 41.45 -1.37 -4.95
CA LEU A 61 40.85 -0.88 -6.19
C LEU A 61 39.32 -0.94 -6.15
N LEU A 62 38.76 -2.00 -5.55
CA LEU A 62 37.31 -2.16 -5.41
C LEU A 62 36.71 -1.13 -4.45
N LEU A 63 37.41 -0.85 -3.34
CA LEU A 63 37.05 0.18 -2.37
C LEU A 63 37.07 1.58 -2.98
N GLU A 64 38.06 1.90 -3.80
CA GLU A 64 38.11 3.18 -4.52
C GLU A 64 36.94 3.32 -5.51
N LYS A 65 36.64 2.26 -6.27
CA LYS A 65 35.50 2.26 -7.19
C LYS A 65 34.16 2.41 -6.47
N LEU A 66 33.99 1.80 -5.29
CA LEU A 66 32.80 1.98 -4.45
C LEU A 66 32.69 3.41 -3.91
N LYS A 67 33.81 4.04 -3.53
CA LYS A 67 33.82 5.46 -3.11
C LYS A 67 33.40 6.37 -4.26
N GLU A 68 33.90 6.11 -5.47
CA GLU A 68 33.54 6.89 -6.66
C GLU A 68 32.06 6.72 -7.03
N LEU A 69 31.53 5.49 -7.01
CA LEU A 69 30.09 5.24 -7.21
C LEU A 69 29.23 5.94 -6.16
N LYS A 70 29.65 5.93 -4.89
CA LYS A 70 28.96 6.67 -3.82
C LYS A 70 28.97 8.17 -4.09
N ARG A 71 30.09 8.72 -4.56
CA ARG A 71 30.20 10.13 -4.92
C ARG A 71 29.29 10.49 -6.11
N GLN A 72 29.19 9.62 -7.10
CA GLN A 72 28.29 9.78 -8.24
C GLN A 72 26.81 9.70 -7.83
N LEU A 73 26.46 8.84 -6.87
CA LEU A 73 25.09 8.80 -6.33
C LEU A 73 24.74 10.09 -5.57
N VAL A 74 25.66 10.61 -4.76
CA VAL A 74 25.46 11.88 -4.04
C VAL A 74 25.34 13.05 -5.03
N SER A 75 26.17 13.12 -6.07
CA SER A 75 26.06 14.19 -7.07
C SER A 75 24.78 14.10 -7.91
N LEU A 76 24.29 12.89 -8.20
CA LEU A 76 22.98 12.70 -8.82
C LEU A 76 21.84 13.10 -7.89
N GLN A 77 21.96 12.83 -6.59
CA GLN A 77 20.99 13.24 -5.57
C GLN A 77 20.93 14.76 -5.42
N GLU A 78 22.07 15.46 -5.59
CA GLU A 78 22.15 16.93 -5.56
C GLU A 78 21.70 17.59 -6.88
N GLY A 79 21.95 16.93 -8.02
CA GLY A 79 21.61 17.44 -9.35
C GLY A 79 20.17 17.19 -9.80
N LEU A 80 19.44 16.28 -9.13
CA LEU A 80 18.01 16.10 -9.33
C LEU A 80 17.26 17.08 -8.43
N PRO A 81 16.47 18.03 -8.98
CA PRO A 81 15.46 18.73 -8.20
C PRO A 81 14.38 17.71 -7.86
N LEU A 82 14.63 16.88 -6.85
CA LEU A 82 13.58 16.24 -6.10
C LEU A 82 12.67 17.40 -5.71
N CYS A 83 11.42 17.37 -6.18
CA CYS A 83 10.36 18.21 -5.68
C CYS A 83 10.21 17.96 -4.17
N ARG A 84 11.11 18.53 -3.38
CA ARG A 84 10.95 18.82 -1.97
C ARG A 84 9.94 19.95 -1.93
N LYS A 85 8.69 19.65 -2.29
CA LYS A 85 7.58 20.49 -1.87
C LYS A 85 7.77 20.62 -0.36
N PRO A 86 7.88 21.85 0.18
CA PRO A 86 7.99 22.01 1.61
C PRO A 86 6.84 21.23 2.24
N VAL A 87 7.14 20.49 3.30
CA VAL A 87 6.14 19.84 4.15
C VAL A 87 5.13 20.94 4.49
N GLN A 88 3.98 20.94 3.83
CA GLN A 88 2.90 21.87 4.14
C GLN A 88 2.60 21.71 5.63
N PRO A 89 2.30 22.81 6.35
CA PRO A 89 1.87 22.71 7.74
C PRO A 89 0.74 21.67 7.85
N ARG A 90 0.91 20.71 8.76
CA ARG A 90 0.15 19.45 8.88
C ARG A 90 -1.32 19.62 9.32
N THR A 91 -1.86 20.82 9.22
CA THR A 91 -3.27 21.15 9.47
C THR A 91 -3.86 22.00 8.34
N ALA A 92 -3.24 21.99 7.16
CA ALA A 92 -3.72 22.71 5.99
C ALA A 92 -5.03 22.12 5.47
N ASN A 93 -6.14 22.78 5.80
CA ASN A 93 -7.47 22.66 5.20
C ASN A 93 -8.03 21.24 5.17
N LEU A 94 -8.37 20.68 6.34
CA LEU A 94 -9.34 19.59 6.38
C LEU A 94 -10.65 20.07 5.73
N PRO A 95 -11.37 19.21 4.99
CA PRO A 95 -12.70 19.55 4.52
C PRO A 95 -13.64 19.80 5.70
N ASP A 96 -14.64 20.65 5.50
CA ASP A 96 -15.64 20.96 6.53
C ASP A 96 -16.37 19.69 7.01
N GLU A 97 -16.57 18.72 6.10
CA GLU A 97 -17.28 17.47 6.37
C GLU A 97 -16.77 16.33 5.49
N TYR A 98 -16.62 15.15 6.08
CA TYR A 98 -16.41 13.90 5.34
C TYR A 98 -17.75 13.20 5.15
N VAL A 99 -18.22 13.04 3.92
CA VAL A 99 -19.40 12.21 3.64
C VAL A 99 -18.94 10.84 3.19
N ILE A 100 -19.29 9.80 3.92
CA ILE A 100 -18.87 8.42 3.66
C ILE A 100 -20.09 7.59 3.31
N ALA A 101 -20.18 7.10 2.07
CA ALA A 101 -21.19 6.13 1.68
C ALA A 101 -20.65 4.71 1.88
N VAL A 102 -21.38 3.87 2.62
CA VAL A 102 -20.92 2.53 3.01
C VAL A 102 -22.01 1.48 2.79
N ASP A 103 -21.62 0.32 2.27
CA ASP A 103 -22.52 -0.82 2.18
C ASP A 103 -22.76 -1.40 3.58
N PRO A 104 -24.02 -1.53 4.03
CA PRO A 104 -24.32 -2.04 5.37
C PRO A 104 -23.85 -3.48 5.61
N ALA A 105 -23.47 -4.24 4.58
CA ALA A 105 -22.84 -5.55 4.72
C ALA A 105 -21.35 -5.48 5.14
N THR A 106 -20.68 -4.34 4.94
CA THR A 106 -19.27 -4.12 5.29
C THR A 106 -19.14 -2.94 6.25
N ILE A 107 -19.08 -3.21 7.55
CA ILE A 107 -19.11 -2.17 8.59
C ILE A 107 -17.71 -1.54 8.74
N PRO A 108 -17.58 -0.20 8.72
CA PRO A 108 -16.28 0.48 8.76
C PRO A 108 -15.77 0.62 10.20
N TYR A 109 -15.30 -0.48 10.79
CA TYR A 109 -14.86 -0.49 12.19
C TYR A 109 -13.62 0.35 12.46
N SER A 110 -12.90 0.82 11.43
CA SER A 110 -11.82 1.79 11.63
C SER A 110 -12.33 3.08 12.27
N LEU A 111 -13.54 3.54 11.92
CA LEU A 111 -14.16 4.74 12.50
C LEU A 111 -14.39 4.58 14.01
N LEU A 112 -14.88 3.41 14.42
CA LEU A 112 -15.12 3.10 15.84
C LEU A 112 -13.80 3.15 16.62
N LEU A 113 -12.75 2.53 16.10
CA LEU A 113 -11.44 2.55 16.74
C LEU A 113 -10.86 3.96 16.82
N MET A 114 -11.02 4.79 15.79
CA MET A 114 -10.53 6.17 15.83
C MET A 114 -11.23 6.99 16.93
N LEU A 115 -12.51 6.76 17.19
CA LEU A 115 -13.26 7.41 18.27
C LEU A 115 -12.89 6.92 19.67
N GLN A 116 -12.56 5.63 19.81
CA GLN A 116 -12.18 5.05 21.10
C GLN A 116 -10.76 5.46 21.53
N GLN A 117 -9.90 5.82 20.58
CA GLN A 117 -8.48 6.00 20.81
C GLN A 117 -8.10 7.46 21.09
N LYS A 118 -7.51 7.71 22.27
CA LYS A 118 -7.03 9.05 22.68
C LYS A 118 -5.81 9.56 21.91
N ARG A 119 -5.19 8.69 21.10
CA ARG A 119 -3.99 9.02 20.31
C ARG A 119 -4.31 9.76 19.01
N VAL A 120 -5.57 9.84 18.62
CA VAL A 120 -5.97 10.63 17.45
C VAL A 120 -6.04 12.11 17.87
N PRO A 121 -5.26 13.01 17.25
CA PRO A 121 -5.19 14.42 17.63
C PRO A 121 -6.46 15.20 17.28
N VAL A 122 -7.33 14.64 16.43
CA VAL A 122 -8.58 15.26 15.97
C VAL A 122 -9.74 14.42 16.49
N GLU A 123 -10.64 15.06 17.25
CA GLU A 123 -11.91 14.44 17.62
C GLU A 123 -12.82 14.37 16.40
N PHE A 124 -13.61 13.30 16.27
CA PHE A 124 -14.57 13.15 15.19
C PHE A 124 -16.01 13.22 15.73
N TYR A 125 -16.87 13.92 15.00
CA TYR A 125 -18.30 13.95 15.23
C TYR A 125 -19.01 13.20 14.10
N VAL A 126 -19.56 12.03 14.40
CA VAL A 126 -20.15 11.11 13.40
C VAL A 126 -21.68 11.12 13.44
N ASN A 127 -22.31 11.31 12.28
CA ASN A 127 -23.76 11.18 12.06
C ASN A 127 -24.07 10.05 11.09
N PHE A 128 -25.24 9.43 11.24
CA PHE A 128 -25.69 8.34 10.38
C PHE A 128 -26.98 8.70 9.65
N PHE A 129 -27.02 8.37 8.36
CA PHE A 129 -28.22 8.40 7.54
C PHE A 129 -28.37 7.09 6.77
N THR A 130 -29.60 6.77 6.40
CA THR A 130 -29.91 5.59 5.58
C THR A 130 -30.44 6.08 4.24
N HIS A 131 -29.77 5.70 3.16
CA HIS A 131 -30.21 6.00 1.80
C HIS A 131 -31.43 5.16 1.43
N SER A 132 -32.30 5.67 0.55
CA SER A 132 -33.54 5.00 0.12
C SER A 132 -33.32 3.64 -0.55
N SER A 133 -32.11 3.35 -1.02
CA SER A 133 -31.74 2.05 -1.59
C SER A 133 -31.65 0.93 -0.55
N VAL A 134 -31.55 1.27 0.74
CA VAL A 134 -31.48 0.31 1.84
C VAL A 134 -32.89 0.10 2.41
N ALA A 135 -33.52 -1.02 2.06
CA ALA A 135 -34.87 -1.32 2.53
C ALA A 135 -34.93 -1.53 4.05
N GLN A 136 -33.94 -2.22 4.62
CA GLN A 136 -33.82 -2.44 6.05
C GLN A 136 -32.35 -2.53 6.43
N LEU A 137 -31.96 -1.82 7.49
CA LEU A 137 -30.59 -1.83 7.99
C LEU A 137 -30.33 -3.13 8.80
N PRO A 138 -29.25 -3.88 8.52
CA PRO A 138 -28.84 -5.03 9.31
C PRO A 138 -28.59 -4.67 10.78
N GLU A 139 -28.85 -5.60 11.69
CA GLU A 139 -28.73 -5.35 13.14
C GLU A 139 -27.31 -4.93 13.54
N ALA A 140 -26.28 -5.58 12.99
CA ALA A 140 -24.89 -5.23 13.26
C ALA A 140 -24.54 -3.78 12.87
N ALA A 141 -25.16 -3.24 11.80
CA ALA A 141 -24.94 -1.86 11.38
C ALA A 141 -25.70 -0.85 12.28
N LYS A 142 -26.85 -1.24 12.85
CA LYS A 142 -27.53 -0.43 13.88
C LYS A 142 -26.75 -0.39 15.18
N GLU A 143 -26.30 -1.56 15.66
CA GLU A 143 -25.48 -1.67 16.88
C GLU A 143 -24.21 -0.81 16.76
N PHE A 144 -23.56 -0.86 15.60
CA PHE A 144 -22.41 -0.01 15.29
C PHE A 144 -22.75 1.49 15.32
N ALA A 145 -23.87 1.90 14.71
CA ALA A 145 -24.29 3.29 14.70
C ALA A 145 -24.62 3.81 16.11
N GLU A 146 -25.25 2.98 16.95
CA GLU A 146 -25.50 3.30 18.36
C GLU A 146 -24.20 3.40 19.16
N GLU A 147 -23.26 2.47 18.96
CA GLU A 147 -21.96 2.48 19.65
C GLU A 147 -21.18 3.77 19.33
N ILE A 148 -21.11 4.14 18.04
CA ILE A 148 -20.45 5.39 17.62
C ILE A 148 -21.17 6.62 18.15
N SER A 149 -22.51 6.64 18.13
CA SER A 149 -23.28 7.81 18.61
C SER A 149 -23.05 8.08 20.11
N ARG A 150 -22.71 7.06 20.90
CA ARG A 150 -22.35 7.21 22.32
C ARG A 150 -20.95 7.76 22.54
N LEU A 151 -20.04 7.56 21.59
CA LEU A 151 -18.63 7.99 21.66
C LEU A 151 -18.40 9.35 21.00
N SER A 152 -19.23 9.70 20.01
CA SER A 152 -19.16 10.93 19.24
C SER A 152 -19.47 12.15 20.11
N THR A 153 -18.54 13.10 20.18
CA THR A 153 -18.71 14.38 20.88
C THR A 153 -18.86 15.50 19.83
N GLY A 154 -19.77 16.45 20.07
CA GLY A 154 -20.24 17.41 19.06
C GLY A 154 -19.22 18.44 18.53
N ASP A 155 -18.04 18.52 19.13
CA ASP A 155 -17.05 19.57 18.87
C ASP A 155 -15.91 19.13 17.91
N GLY A 156 -16.01 17.92 17.34
CA GLY A 156 -15.02 17.34 16.45
C GLY A 156 -15.23 17.61 14.95
N GLN A 157 -14.29 17.11 14.14
CA GLN A 157 -14.39 17.03 12.69
C GLN A 157 -15.62 16.24 12.27
N LYS A 158 -16.48 16.85 11.46
CA LYS A 158 -17.75 16.25 11.04
C LYS A 158 -17.55 15.12 10.04
N VAL A 159 -18.15 13.97 10.33
CA VAL A 159 -18.22 12.79 9.47
C VAL A 159 -19.68 12.36 9.35
N THR A 160 -20.18 12.27 8.13
CA THR A 160 -21.54 11.80 7.85
C THR A 160 -21.47 10.47 7.12
N VAL A 161 -21.91 9.41 7.79
CA VAL A 161 -21.98 8.06 7.23
C VAL A 161 -23.37 7.84 6.65
N ILE A 162 -23.43 7.45 5.39
CA ILE A 162 -24.66 7.15 4.66
C ILE A 162 -24.65 5.66 4.29
N TRP A 163 -25.56 4.89 4.88
CA TRP A 163 -25.77 3.51 4.49
C TRP A 163 -26.38 3.45 3.09
N LYS A 164 -25.69 2.83 2.14
CA LYS A 164 -26.09 2.75 0.73
C LYS A 164 -25.67 1.41 0.14
N THR A 165 -26.59 0.76 -0.56
CA THR A 165 -26.42 -0.54 -1.23
C THR A 165 -26.19 -0.37 -2.73
N GLY A 166 -25.62 -1.41 -3.37
CA GLY A 166 -25.46 -1.44 -4.84
C GLY A 166 -24.38 -0.48 -5.35
N MET A 167 -23.41 -0.15 -4.51
CA MET A 167 -22.27 0.68 -4.89
C MET A 167 -21.21 -0.14 -5.62
N PRO A 168 -20.40 0.47 -6.51
CA PRO A 168 -19.29 -0.25 -7.18
C PRO A 168 -18.23 -0.77 -6.21
N ALA A 169 -18.05 -0.08 -5.08
CA ALA A 169 -17.19 -0.47 -3.98
C ALA A 169 -17.96 -0.30 -2.67
N ASN A 170 -17.66 -1.13 -1.67
CA ASN A 170 -18.38 -1.15 -0.40
C ASN A 170 -18.17 0.11 0.47
N PHE A 171 -17.29 1.02 0.05
CA PHE A 171 -16.90 2.21 0.80
C PHE A 171 -16.49 3.33 -0.17
N GLU A 172 -17.15 4.47 -0.10
CA GLU A 172 -16.88 5.68 -0.87
C GLU A 172 -16.78 6.89 0.06
N VAL A 173 -15.79 7.75 -0.16
CA VAL A 173 -15.63 9.03 0.54
C VAL A 173 -15.86 10.16 -0.45
N ILE A 174 -16.72 11.09 -0.08
CA ILE A 174 -17.07 12.30 -0.81
C ILE A 174 -16.59 13.48 0.04
N LEU A 175 -15.59 14.20 -0.46
CA LEU A 175 -15.02 15.37 0.23
C LEU A 175 -15.74 16.66 -0.21
N ASN A 176 -16.15 16.70 -1.48
CA ASN A 176 -16.90 17.78 -2.09
C ASN A 176 -17.63 17.22 -3.33
N PRO A 177 -18.57 17.96 -3.95
CA PRO A 177 -19.33 17.46 -5.10
C PRO A 177 -18.50 17.03 -6.32
N THR A 178 -17.21 17.40 -6.37
CA THR A 178 -16.31 17.12 -7.49
C THR A 178 -15.22 16.09 -7.17
N THR A 179 -15.04 15.74 -5.90
CA THR A 179 -13.93 14.89 -5.43
C THR A 179 -14.48 13.78 -4.55
N SER A 180 -14.46 12.56 -5.08
CA SER A 180 -14.69 11.34 -4.33
C SER A 180 -13.62 10.28 -4.62
N PHE A 181 -13.47 9.33 -3.70
CA PHE A 181 -12.59 8.18 -3.87
C PHE A 181 -13.13 6.97 -3.10
N TRP A 182 -12.68 5.77 -3.47
CA TRP A 182 -13.19 4.52 -2.92
C TRP A 182 -12.19 3.81 -2.01
N GLY A 183 -12.72 3.05 -1.06
CA GLY A 183 -11.97 2.14 -0.19
C GLY A 183 -11.59 2.74 1.15
N GLU A 184 -11.88 2.00 2.22
CA GLU A 184 -11.55 2.37 3.61
C GLU A 184 -10.03 2.58 3.79
N GLY A 185 -9.19 1.71 3.21
CA GLY A 185 -7.74 1.89 3.25
C GLY A 185 -7.27 3.18 2.59
N ASN A 186 -7.93 3.65 1.53
CA ASN A 186 -7.62 4.93 0.89
C ASN A 186 -8.05 6.12 1.75
N PHE A 187 -9.14 5.98 2.50
CA PHE A 187 -9.55 6.98 3.48
C PHE A 187 -8.53 7.11 4.61
N ILE A 188 -8.06 5.99 5.16
CA ILE A 188 -7.01 5.99 6.16
C ILE A 188 -5.71 6.61 5.61
N ARG A 189 -5.29 6.24 4.40
CA ARG A 189 -4.13 6.88 3.73
C ARG A 189 -4.32 8.38 3.56
N TYR A 190 -5.53 8.81 3.21
CA TYR A 190 -5.86 10.22 3.09
C TYR A 190 -5.70 10.93 4.44
N LEU A 191 -6.26 10.38 5.52
CA LEU A 191 -6.13 10.93 6.87
C LEU A 191 -4.67 11.00 7.34
N SER A 192 -3.85 9.98 7.06
CA SER A 192 -2.41 10.01 7.38
C SER A 192 -1.69 11.13 6.61
N ARG A 193 -2.01 11.32 5.32
CA ARG A 193 -1.41 12.38 4.50
C ARG A 193 -1.84 13.79 4.91
N MET A 194 -3.07 13.92 5.42
CA MET A 194 -3.58 15.16 6.00
C MET A 194 -3.03 15.45 7.40
N GLY A 195 -2.23 14.54 7.98
CA GLY A 195 -1.65 14.71 9.32
C GLY A 195 -2.63 14.43 10.45
N VAL A 196 -3.79 13.82 10.16
CA VAL A 196 -4.78 13.41 11.17
C VAL A 196 -4.33 12.12 11.85
N LEU A 197 -3.69 11.21 11.12
CA LEU A 197 -3.11 9.97 11.63
C LEU A 197 -1.59 9.98 11.47
N ASP A 198 -0.92 9.08 12.18
CA ASP A 198 0.52 8.88 12.01
C ASP A 198 0.86 8.49 10.57
N ASN A 199 2.01 8.99 10.10
CA ASN A 199 2.49 8.73 8.75
C ASN A 199 2.67 7.23 8.50
N THR A 200 2.13 6.76 7.37
CA THR A 200 2.35 5.40 6.87
C THR A 200 3.77 5.24 6.34
N GLN A 201 4.37 4.07 6.57
CA GLN A 201 5.61 3.64 5.92
C GLN A 201 5.30 2.99 4.56
N ASP A 202 6.26 2.96 3.62
CA ASP A 202 6.05 2.33 2.30
C ASP A 202 5.67 0.84 2.40
N THR A 203 6.08 0.16 3.47
CA THR A 203 5.71 -1.24 3.74
C THR A 203 4.24 -1.42 4.12
N ASP A 204 3.57 -0.34 4.55
CA ASP A 204 2.17 -0.37 4.98
C ASP A 204 1.21 -0.53 3.82
N ASP A 205 1.58 -0.04 2.62
CA ASP A 205 0.69 -0.08 1.46
C ASP A 205 0.32 -1.50 1.06
N MET A 206 1.27 -2.44 1.15
CA MET A 206 0.98 -3.86 0.92
C MET A 206 -0.06 -4.40 1.91
N LEU A 207 0.02 -4.05 3.20
CA LEU A 207 -0.91 -4.53 4.23
C LEU A 207 -2.29 -3.89 4.10
N LEU A 208 -2.35 -2.61 3.74
CA LEU A 208 -3.59 -1.91 3.43
C LEU A 208 -4.29 -2.53 2.21
N ASP A 209 -3.54 -2.85 1.16
CA ASP A 209 -4.09 -3.49 -0.04
C ASP A 209 -4.56 -4.92 0.24
N MET A 210 -3.81 -5.69 1.04
CA MET A 210 -4.27 -7.01 1.50
C MET A 210 -5.55 -6.92 2.33
N SER A 211 -5.67 -5.91 3.19
CA SER A 211 -6.88 -5.69 4.01
C SER A 211 -8.09 -5.35 3.12
N HIS A 212 -7.89 -4.54 2.08
CA HIS A 212 -8.92 -4.25 1.09
C HIS A 212 -9.32 -5.50 0.28
N GLN A 213 -8.34 -6.26 -0.22
CA GLN A 213 -8.58 -7.50 -0.97
C GLN A 213 -9.35 -8.54 -0.15
N LEU A 214 -9.13 -8.59 1.17
CA LEU A 214 -9.86 -9.50 2.06
C LEU A 214 -11.37 -9.24 2.04
N LEU A 215 -11.78 -7.97 1.94
CA LEU A 215 -13.19 -7.58 1.86
C LEU A 215 -13.77 -7.85 0.47
N VAL A 216 -12.98 -7.65 -0.58
CA VAL A 216 -13.39 -7.90 -1.98
C VAL A 216 -13.60 -9.40 -2.25
N LEU A 217 -12.79 -10.27 -1.64
CA LEU A 217 -12.88 -11.72 -1.82
C LEU A 217 -14.04 -12.37 -1.03
N SER A 218 -15.06 -11.62 -0.61
CA SER A 218 -16.20 -12.15 0.15
C SER A 218 -16.93 -13.32 -0.54
N ASP A 219 -16.88 -13.38 -1.87
CA ASP A 219 -17.52 -14.42 -2.67
C ASP A 219 -16.67 -15.70 -2.78
N ASP A 220 -15.33 -15.61 -2.72
CA ASP A 220 -14.42 -16.75 -2.73
C ASP A 220 -13.86 -17.02 -1.33
N ARG A 221 -14.62 -17.77 -0.54
CA ARG A 221 -14.25 -18.12 0.84
C ARG A 221 -12.90 -18.82 0.97
N LYS A 222 -12.46 -19.60 -0.03
CA LYS A 222 -11.20 -20.34 0.06
C LYS A 222 -10.02 -19.39 -0.06
N GLU A 223 -10.02 -18.54 -1.08
CA GLU A 223 -8.98 -17.53 -1.26
C GLU A 223 -9.04 -16.46 -0.16
N GLN A 224 -10.24 -16.06 0.28
CA GLN A 224 -10.42 -15.15 1.41
C GLN A 224 -9.78 -15.68 2.69
N THR A 225 -10.00 -16.97 3.02
CA THR A 225 -9.42 -17.58 4.23
C THR A 225 -7.89 -17.66 4.15
N LYS A 226 -7.33 -18.04 2.98
CA LYS A 226 -5.88 -18.04 2.78
C LYS A 226 -5.28 -16.65 2.92
N LEU A 227 -5.95 -15.63 2.37
CA LEU A 227 -5.51 -14.24 2.48
C LEU A 227 -5.58 -13.75 3.93
N ALA A 228 -6.64 -14.10 4.67
CA ALA A 228 -6.77 -13.80 6.10
C ALA A 228 -5.61 -14.42 6.90
N ASP A 229 -5.30 -15.70 6.67
CA ASP A 229 -4.19 -16.38 7.34
C ASP A 229 -2.84 -15.71 7.01
N ARG A 230 -2.63 -15.31 5.75
CA ARG A 230 -1.43 -14.57 5.32
C ARG A 230 -1.35 -13.19 5.96
N LEU A 231 -2.46 -12.46 6.04
CA LEU A 231 -2.53 -11.13 6.64
C LEU A 231 -2.21 -11.20 8.13
N MET A 232 -2.88 -12.11 8.86
CA MET A 232 -2.64 -12.37 10.29
C MET A 232 -1.18 -12.78 10.55
N GLY A 233 -0.61 -13.63 9.68
CA GLY A 233 0.78 -14.05 9.77
C GLY A 233 1.79 -12.91 9.56
N THR A 234 1.49 -11.99 8.64
CA THR A 234 2.38 -10.84 8.34
C THR A 234 2.34 -9.82 9.47
N ILE A 235 1.15 -9.47 9.97
CA ILE A 235 0.97 -8.48 11.04
C ILE A 235 1.61 -8.92 12.36
N ARG A 236 1.59 -10.22 12.66
CA ARG A 236 2.28 -10.74 13.85
C ARG A 236 3.80 -10.63 13.76
N LYS A 237 4.36 -10.65 12.55
CA LYS A 237 5.82 -10.62 12.32
C LYS A 237 6.37 -9.20 12.22
N GLN A 238 5.56 -8.28 11.71
CA GLN A 238 5.97 -6.91 11.44
C GLN A 238 5.17 -5.95 12.31
N LYS A 239 5.86 -5.07 13.03
CA LYS A 239 5.22 -3.96 13.71
C LYS A 239 4.64 -3.01 12.66
N ALA A 240 3.32 -3.05 12.49
CA ALA A 240 2.61 -2.20 11.55
C ALA A 240 2.38 -0.79 12.13
N SER A 241 2.13 0.19 11.26
CA SER A 241 1.69 1.51 11.71
C SER A 241 0.25 1.49 12.20
N GLN A 242 -0.12 2.53 12.95
CA GLN A 242 -1.48 2.75 13.46
C GLN A 242 -2.53 2.69 12.33
N SER A 243 -2.20 3.28 11.18
CA SER A 243 -3.03 3.31 9.98
C SER A 243 -3.34 1.92 9.40
N VAL A 244 -2.35 1.02 9.41
CA VAL A 244 -2.55 -0.38 9.03
C VAL A 244 -3.44 -1.07 10.05
N ASP A 245 -3.17 -0.87 11.33
CA ASP A 245 -3.92 -1.50 12.41
C ASP A 245 -5.42 -1.15 12.35
N TYR A 246 -5.78 0.10 12.07
CA TYR A 246 -7.18 0.49 11.85
C TYR A 246 -7.84 -0.27 10.70
N THR A 247 -7.20 -0.30 9.54
CA THR A 247 -7.77 -0.90 8.32
C THR A 247 -7.85 -2.42 8.47
N THR A 248 -6.80 -3.05 9.00
CA THR A 248 -6.77 -4.50 9.18
C THR A 248 -7.74 -4.94 10.26
N TYR A 249 -7.87 -4.21 11.36
CA TYR A 249 -8.89 -4.52 12.36
C TYR A 249 -10.29 -4.51 11.73
N SER A 250 -10.59 -3.49 10.92
CA SER A 250 -11.87 -3.41 10.21
C SER A 250 -12.10 -4.60 9.29
N ALA A 251 -11.12 -4.92 8.44
CA ALA A 251 -11.21 -6.04 7.51
C ALA A 251 -11.36 -7.39 8.23
N LEU A 252 -10.55 -7.65 9.26
CA LEU A 252 -10.60 -8.88 10.04
C LEU A 252 -11.87 -9.00 10.88
N ARG A 253 -12.40 -7.92 11.45
CA ARG A 253 -13.66 -7.95 12.20
C ARG A 253 -14.85 -8.26 11.30
N ASN A 254 -14.90 -7.69 10.09
CA ASN A 254 -15.89 -8.07 9.09
C ASN A 254 -15.75 -9.55 8.68
N PHE A 255 -14.53 -10.01 8.40
CA PHE A 255 -14.26 -11.42 8.10
C PHE A 255 -14.69 -12.35 9.24
N ARG A 256 -14.40 -11.97 10.49
CA ARG A 256 -14.79 -12.71 11.70
C ARG A 256 -16.31 -12.79 11.86
N ASN A 257 -17.03 -11.69 11.59
CA ASN A 257 -18.49 -11.70 11.64
C ASN A 257 -19.11 -12.59 10.56
N ALA A 258 -18.50 -12.64 9.37
CA ALA A 258 -18.95 -13.50 8.27
C ALA A 258 -18.64 -15.00 8.50
N THR A 259 -17.48 -15.32 9.10
CA THR A 259 -16.97 -16.70 9.21
C THR A 259 -17.08 -17.31 10.60
N LYS A 260 -17.31 -16.51 11.65
CA LYS A 260 -17.27 -16.90 13.07
C LYS A 260 -15.96 -17.61 13.47
N SER A 261 -14.84 -17.13 12.94
CA SER A 261 -13.53 -17.73 13.17
C SER A 261 -12.87 -17.21 14.46
N ASP A 262 -12.75 -18.07 15.47
CA ASP A 262 -12.14 -17.74 16.77
C ASP A 262 -10.65 -17.36 16.67
N LYS A 263 -9.95 -17.82 15.61
CA LYS A 263 -8.53 -17.50 15.39
C LYS A 263 -8.28 -16.00 15.22
N VAL A 264 -9.29 -15.30 14.70
CA VAL A 264 -9.21 -13.87 14.40
C VAL A 264 -9.27 -13.05 15.70
N ASP A 265 -10.00 -13.52 16.71
CA ASP A 265 -10.21 -12.80 17.97
C ASP A 265 -8.89 -12.51 18.69
N VAL A 266 -7.94 -13.45 18.69
CA VAL A 266 -6.60 -13.23 19.27
C VAL A 266 -5.85 -12.11 18.55
N VAL A 267 -5.96 -12.02 17.24
CA VAL A 267 -5.28 -10.96 16.44
C VAL A 267 -5.96 -9.61 16.65
N LEU A 268 -7.30 -9.59 16.74
CA LEU A 268 -8.04 -8.37 17.02
C LEU A 268 -7.67 -7.79 18.38
N GLN A 269 -7.51 -8.63 19.41
CA GLN A 269 -7.06 -8.20 20.73
C GLN A 269 -5.63 -7.66 20.71
N ASP A 270 -4.72 -8.30 19.97
CA ASP A 270 -3.35 -7.79 19.80
C ASP A 270 -3.33 -6.41 19.11
N ILE A 271 -4.10 -6.25 18.02
CA ILE A 271 -4.23 -4.95 17.33
C ILE A 271 -4.78 -3.89 18.29
N MET A 272 -5.83 -4.21 19.05
CA MET A 272 -6.41 -3.28 20.03
C MET A 272 -5.43 -2.90 21.15
N GLY A 273 -4.53 -3.82 21.55
CA GLY A 273 -3.49 -3.52 22.55
C GLY A 273 -2.36 -2.63 22.01
N ARG A 274 -2.17 -2.58 20.68
CA ARG A 274 -1.16 -1.75 20.02
C ARG A 274 -1.65 -0.31 19.80
N LEU A 275 -2.93 -0.15 19.45
CA LEU A 275 -3.61 1.13 19.24
C LEU A 275 -3.81 1.89 20.56
#